data_AF-A0A934L9A5-F1
#
_entry.id   AF-A0A934L9A5-F1
#
_cell.length_a   1.000
_cell.length_b   1.000
_cell.length_c   1.000
_cell.angle_alpha   90.00
_cell.angle_beta   90.00
_cell.angle_gamma   90.00
#
_symmetry.space_group_name_H-M   'P 1'
#
loop_
_entity.id
_entity.type
_entity.pdbx_description
1 polymer ?
#
loop_
_entity_poly.entity_id
_entity_poly.type
_entity_poly.pdbx_seq_one_letter_code
_entity_poly.pdbx_strand_id
1 'polypeptide(L)'
;MKRAARKTGGVPFSQVRERLLKNPEVKRAYDDHAVVLESAQFIRELRKTSGLTQEDLAKRMGVTQALIARLEVGGGKRGMTIEMLARVASACGQTLLVQPAPKEMVKTGRDHLVFGLTP
;
A
#
# COMPACT_ATOMS: atom_id res chain seq x y z
N MET A 1 3.66 -39.09 28.71
CA MET A 1 3.65 -39.26 27.24
C MET A 1 3.63 -37.88 26.58
N LYS A 2 4.66 -37.48 25.83
CA LYS A 2 4.70 -36.19 25.11
C LYS A 2 4.13 -36.38 23.70
N ARG A 3 3.06 -35.65 23.34
CA ARG A 3 2.55 -35.63 21.96
C ARG A 3 3.50 -34.80 21.09
N ALA A 4 4.10 -35.43 20.08
CA ALA A 4 4.91 -34.73 19.08
C ALA A 4 4.00 -33.85 18.21
N ALA A 5 4.35 -32.56 18.09
CA ALA A 5 3.64 -31.64 17.21
C ALA A 5 3.86 -32.05 15.74
N ARG A 6 2.77 -32.32 15.02
CA ARG A 6 2.81 -32.59 13.58
C ARG A 6 3.20 -31.28 12.87
N LYS A 7 4.41 -31.21 12.32
CA LYS A 7 4.80 -30.12 11.41
C LYS A 7 3.93 -30.22 10.17
N THR A 8 2.94 -29.34 10.03
CA THR A 8 2.25 -29.15 8.75
C THR A 8 3.23 -28.44 7.81
N GLY A 9 3.62 -29.12 6.73
CA GLY A 9 4.41 -28.50 5.66
C GLY A 9 3.54 -27.47 4.94
N GLY A 10 3.57 -26.22 5.39
CA GLY A 10 2.90 -25.12 4.70
C GLY A 10 3.54 -24.88 3.34
N VAL A 11 2.73 -24.58 2.33
CA VAL A 11 3.24 -24.16 1.02
C VAL A 11 3.64 -22.69 1.09
N PRO A 12 4.82 -22.29 0.57
CA PRO A 12 5.22 -20.89 0.53
C PRO A 12 4.21 -20.01 -0.21
N PHE A 13 3.92 -18.81 0.32
CA PHE A 13 3.00 -17.87 -0.30
C PHE A 13 3.39 -17.54 -1.75
N SER A 14 4.69 -17.42 -2.05
CA SER A 14 5.20 -17.17 -3.40
C SER A 14 4.74 -18.24 -4.40
N GLN A 15 4.83 -19.52 -4.02
CA GLN A 15 4.41 -20.64 -4.87
C GLN A 15 2.89 -20.65 -5.10
N VAL A 16 2.11 -20.40 -4.05
CA VAL A 16 0.64 -20.31 -4.16
C VAL A 16 0.26 -19.14 -5.06
N ARG A 17 0.89 -17.97 -4.88
CA ARG A 17 0.69 -16.77 -5.69
C ARG A 17 1.00 -17.02 -7.16
N GLU A 18 2.16 -17.56 -7.48
CA GLU A 18 2.55 -17.85 -8.87
C GLU A 18 1.56 -18.80 -9.55
N ARG A 19 1.09 -19.82 -8.84
CA ARG A 19 0.10 -20.76 -9.36
C ARG A 19 -1.23 -20.09 -9.66
N LEU A 20 -1.73 -19.27 -8.73
CA LEU A 20 -3.03 -18.61 -8.84
C LEU A 20 -3.04 -17.50 -9.91
N LEU A 21 -1.94 -16.76 -10.05
CA LEU A 21 -1.80 -15.68 -11.05
C LEU A 21 -1.77 -16.18 -12.51
N LYS A 22 -1.68 -17.49 -12.75
CA LYS A 22 -1.85 -18.07 -14.10
C LYS A 22 -3.29 -17.99 -14.62
N ASN A 23 -4.28 -17.87 -13.73
CA ASN A 23 -5.66 -17.67 -14.13
C ASN A 23 -5.87 -16.17 -14.46
N PRO A 24 -6.31 -15.81 -15.70
CA PRO A 24 -6.52 -14.42 -16.09
C PRO A 24 -7.50 -13.63 -15.23
N GLU A 25 -8.57 -14.27 -14.73
CA GLU A 25 -9.55 -13.61 -13.85
C GLU A 25 -8.94 -13.30 -12.49
N VAL A 26 -8.17 -14.24 -11.94
CA VAL A 26 -7.44 -14.05 -10.68
C VAL A 26 -6.36 -13.00 -10.84
N LYS A 27 -5.62 -13.02 -11.95
CA LYS A 27 -4.62 -12.01 -12.27
C LYS A 27 -5.24 -10.63 -12.34
N ARG A 28 -6.38 -10.48 -13.03
CA ARG A 28 -7.09 -9.19 -13.12
C ARG A 28 -7.53 -8.70 -11.75
N ALA A 29 -8.16 -9.55 -10.94
CA ALA A 29 -8.56 -9.17 -9.58
C ALA A 29 -7.35 -8.82 -8.69
N TYR A 30 -6.23 -9.53 -8.86
CA TYR A 30 -4.99 -9.26 -8.14
C TYR A 30 -4.35 -7.93 -8.55
N ASP A 31 -4.31 -7.64 -9.85
CA ASP A 31 -3.80 -6.39 -10.41
C ASP A 31 -4.70 -5.21 -10.01
N ASP A 32 -6.02 -5.37 -10.03
CA ASP A 32 -6.98 -4.36 -9.54
C ASP A 32 -6.76 -4.07 -8.04
N HIS A 33 -6.35 -5.09 -7.27
CA HIS A 33 -5.94 -4.94 -5.87
C HIS A 33 -4.55 -4.33 -5.69
N ALA A 34 -3.68 -4.32 -6.71
CA ALA A 34 -2.35 -3.73 -6.62
C ALA A 34 -2.44 -2.23 -6.34
N VAL A 35 -3.38 -1.53 -6.97
CA VAL A 35 -3.64 -0.09 -6.75
C VAL A 35 -3.98 0.21 -5.28
N VAL A 36 -4.70 -0.70 -4.61
CA VAL A 36 -5.01 -0.56 -3.17
C VAL A 36 -3.72 -0.60 -2.34
N LEU A 37 -2.84 -1.56 -2.64
CA LEU A 37 -1.58 -1.73 -1.92
C LEU A 37 -0.59 -0.59 -2.21
N GLU A 38 -0.52 -0.13 -3.46
CA GLU A 38 0.33 1.00 -3.87
C GLU A 38 -0.11 2.30 -3.19
N SER A 39 -1.41 2.60 -3.17
CA SER A 39 -1.93 3.78 -2.46
C SER A 39 -1.67 3.72 -0.95
N ALA A 40 -1.77 2.54 -0.35
CA ALA A 40 -1.45 2.33 1.06
C ALA A 40 0.03 2.55 1.38
N GLN A 41 0.92 2.05 0.52
CA GLN A 41 2.36 2.27 0.63
C GLN A 41 2.72 3.75 0.45
N PHE A 42 2.12 4.42 -0.53
CA PHE A 42 2.31 5.87 -0.75
C PHE A 42 2.00 6.67 0.53
N ILE A 43 0.85 6.43 1.17
CA ILE A 43 0.48 7.12 2.42
C ILE A 43 1.52 6.85 3.51
N ARG A 44 1.91 5.58 3.68
CA ARG A 44 2.87 5.17 4.71
C ARG A 44 4.22 5.83 4.53
N GLU A 45 4.75 5.82 3.32
CA GLU A 45 6.08 6.38 3.03
C GLU A 45 6.06 7.90 3.07
N LEU A 46 5.01 8.56 2.55
CA LEU A 46 4.84 10.01 2.67
C LEU A 46 4.81 10.46 4.13
N ARG A 47 4.08 9.72 4.99
CA ARG A 47 4.05 10.01 6.43
C ARG A 47 5.42 9.86 7.08
N LYS A 48 6.11 8.75 6.83
CA LYS A 48 7.43 8.46 7.42
C LYS A 48 8.48 9.47 7.00
N THR A 49 8.53 9.80 5.71
CA THR A 49 9.48 10.77 5.16
C THR A 49 9.20 12.19 5.66
N SER A 50 7.95 12.48 6.04
CA SER A 50 7.55 13.71 6.73
C SER A 50 7.79 13.68 8.25
N GLY A 51 8.40 12.61 8.79
CA GLY A 51 8.72 12.48 10.21
C GLY A 51 7.53 12.31 11.14
N LEU A 52 6.36 11.92 10.63
CA LEU A 52 5.12 11.83 11.41
C LEU A 52 4.85 10.41 11.92
N THR A 53 4.31 10.29 13.13
CA THR A 53 3.66 9.04 13.57
C THR A 53 2.25 8.91 12.97
N GLN A 54 1.65 7.72 13.03
CA GLN A 54 0.26 7.53 12.59
C GLN A 54 -0.71 8.42 13.39
N GLU A 55 -0.42 8.66 14.67
CA GLU A 55 -1.20 9.55 15.52
C GLU A 55 -1.05 11.02 15.11
N ASP A 56 0.16 11.45 14.73
CA ASP A 56 0.38 12.82 14.27
C ASP A 56 -0.37 13.11 12.97
N LEU A 57 -0.30 12.18 12.02
CA LEU A 57 -1.05 12.29 10.77
C LEU A 57 -2.56 12.32 11.03
N ALA A 58 -3.04 11.44 11.92
CA ALA A 58 -4.45 11.39 12.30
C ALA A 58 -4.93 12.73 12.89
N LYS A 59 -4.15 13.31 13.82
CA LYS A 59 -4.43 14.63 14.42
C LYS A 59 -4.49 15.73 13.36
N ARG A 60 -3.51 15.78 12.44
CA ARG A 60 -3.48 16.78 11.36
C ARG A 60 -4.65 16.64 10.37
N MET A 61 -5.09 15.41 10.13
CA MET A 61 -6.22 15.13 9.24
C MET A 61 -7.59 15.26 9.90
N GLY A 62 -7.65 15.38 11.23
CA GLY A 62 -8.90 15.38 12.01
C GLY A 62 -9.63 14.03 11.97
N VAL A 63 -8.89 12.92 11.96
CA VAL A 63 -9.42 11.55 11.92
C VAL A 63 -8.84 10.66 13.01
N THR A 64 -9.29 9.42 13.11
CA THR A 64 -8.77 8.47 14.11
C THR A 64 -7.45 7.83 13.64
N GLN A 65 -6.58 7.49 14.59
CA GLN A 65 -5.36 6.72 14.30
C GLN A 65 -5.70 5.35 13.67
N ALA A 66 -6.77 4.69 14.11
CA ALA A 66 -7.23 3.43 13.54
C ALA A 66 -7.58 3.56 12.04
N LEU A 67 -8.13 4.70 11.62
CA LEU A 67 -8.34 4.97 10.20
C LEU A 67 -7.00 5.05 9.46
N ILE A 68 -6.02 5.81 9.97
CA ILE A 68 -4.69 5.90 9.33
C ILE A 68 -4.02 4.52 9.24
N ALA A 69 -4.04 3.74 10.31
CA ALA A 69 -3.50 2.37 10.32
C ALA A 69 -4.18 1.49 9.27
N ARG A 70 -5.51 1.59 9.13
CA ARG A 70 -6.28 0.89 8.10
C ARG A 70 -5.89 1.34 6.69
N LEU A 71 -5.69 2.64 6.46
CA LEU A 71 -5.29 3.18 5.16
C LEU A 71 -3.90 2.65 4.75
N GLU A 72 -2.94 2.61 5.67
CA GLU A 72 -1.55 2.17 5.41
C GLU A 72 -1.38 0.67 5.13
N VAL A 73 -2.41 -0.14 5.38
CA VAL A 73 -2.43 -1.58 5.06
C VAL A 73 -3.38 -1.91 3.91
N GLY A 74 -3.94 -0.91 3.23
CA GLY A 74 -4.85 -1.13 2.11
C GLY A 74 -6.25 -1.58 2.53
N GLY A 75 -6.72 -1.13 3.68
CA GLY A 75 -8.02 -1.51 4.22
C GLY A 75 -9.21 -0.92 3.44
N GLY A 76 -9.56 -1.52 2.31
CA GLY A 76 -10.69 -1.16 1.46
C GLY A 76 -10.81 -2.09 0.26
N LYS A 77 -11.98 -2.08 -0.42
CA LYS A 77 -12.20 -2.87 -1.65
C LYS A 77 -11.72 -2.17 -2.93
N ARG A 78 -11.64 -0.84 -2.88
CA ARG A 78 -11.21 0.03 -3.98
C ARG A 78 -10.10 0.90 -3.42
N GLY A 79 -9.09 1.23 -4.21
CA GLY A 79 -7.97 2.07 -3.78
C GLY A 79 -8.44 3.42 -3.24
N MET A 80 -7.52 4.20 -2.70
CA MET A 80 -7.89 5.51 -2.15
C MET A 80 -8.27 6.50 -3.23
N THR A 81 -9.23 7.37 -2.93
CA THR A 81 -9.60 8.47 -3.83
C THR A 81 -8.47 9.49 -3.92
N ILE A 82 -8.37 10.18 -5.05
CA ILE A 82 -7.40 11.28 -5.24
C ILE A 82 -7.56 12.34 -4.15
N GLU A 83 -8.80 12.65 -3.75
CA GLU A 83 -9.08 13.60 -2.66
C GLU A 83 -8.45 13.18 -1.33
N MET A 84 -8.56 11.90 -0.94
CA MET A 84 -7.94 11.39 0.28
C MET A 84 -6.41 11.48 0.20
N LEU A 85 -5.83 11.11 -0.95
CA LEU A 85 -4.38 11.22 -1.18
C LEU A 85 -3.91 12.68 -1.07
N ALA A 86 -4.67 13.62 -1.61
CA ALA A 86 -4.36 15.05 -1.52
C ALA A 86 -4.44 15.56 -0.08
N ARG A 87 -5.45 15.13 0.70
CA ARG A 87 -5.56 15.46 2.13
C ARG A 87 -4.40 14.92 2.95
N VAL A 88 -3.99 13.67 2.70
CA VAL A 88 -2.81 13.08 3.34
C VAL A 88 -1.56 13.90 2.99
N ALA A 89 -1.36 14.22 1.70
CA ALA A 89 -0.21 15.02 1.28
C ALA A 89 -0.18 16.38 1.96
N SER A 90 -1.30 17.10 1.98
CA SER A 90 -1.42 18.39 2.66
C SER A 90 -1.13 18.30 4.15
N ALA A 91 -1.62 17.26 4.85
CA ALA A 91 -1.31 17.02 6.27
C ALA A 91 0.18 16.71 6.51
N CYS A 92 0.86 16.14 5.51
CA CYS A 92 2.30 15.93 5.49
C CYS A 92 3.11 17.17 5.04
N GLY A 93 2.45 18.31 4.73
CA GLY A 93 3.12 19.51 4.24
C GLY A 93 3.57 19.43 2.78
N GLN A 94 2.95 18.55 2.00
CA GLN A 94 3.26 18.27 0.60
C GLN A 94 2.04 18.57 -0.29
N THR A 95 2.25 18.65 -1.60
CA THR A 95 1.19 18.81 -2.60
C THR A 95 1.13 17.58 -3.49
N LEU A 96 -0.07 17.06 -3.75
CA LEU A 96 -0.26 15.93 -4.66
C LEU A 96 -0.17 16.39 -6.11
N LEU A 97 0.87 15.93 -6.83
CA LEU A 97 0.98 16.06 -8.28
C LEU A 97 0.54 14.75 -8.94
N VAL A 98 -0.34 14.81 -9.93
CA VAL A 98 -0.74 13.66 -10.74
C VAL A 98 -0.23 13.85 -12.16
N GLN A 99 0.59 12.92 -12.63
CA GLN A 99 1.15 12.94 -13.98
C GLN A 99 1.01 11.57 -14.64
N PRO A 100 0.68 11.50 -15.95
CA PRO A 100 0.77 10.25 -16.69
C PRO A 100 2.23 9.82 -16.82
N ALA A 101 2.47 8.50 -16.84
CA ALA A 101 3.78 7.91 -17.09
C ALA A 101 3.66 6.75 -18.09
N PRO A 102 4.71 6.46 -18.89
CA PRO A 102 4.77 5.25 -19.71
C PRO A 102 4.60 4.00 -18.84
N LYS A 103 3.84 3.00 -19.33
CA LYS A 103 3.56 1.77 -18.58
C LYS A 103 4.82 0.99 -18.23
N GLU A 104 5.88 1.15 -19.03
CA GLU A 104 7.17 0.47 -18.90
C GLU A 104 8.02 1.02 -17.75
N MET A 105 7.74 2.25 -17.29
CA MET A 105 8.44 2.89 -16.16
C MET A 105 7.87 2.48 -14.79
N VAL A 106 6.64 1.98 -14.76
CA VAL A 106 6.00 1.48 -13.54
C VAL A 106 6.34 0.00 -13.37
N LYS A 107 7.62 -0.33 -13.22
CA LYS A 107 8.00 -1.69 -12.81
C LYS A 107 7.61 -1.87 -11.34
N THR A 108 6.61 -2.71 -11.09
CA THR A 108 6.07 -3.03 -9.77
C THR A 108 7.12 -3.78 -8.95
N GLY A 109 7.98 -3.03 -8.28
CA GLY A 109 8.99 -3.49 -7.32
C GLY A 109 9.04 -2.51 -6.15
N ARG A 110 9.47 -2.99 -4.98
CA ARG A 110 9.50 -2.22 -3.71
C ARG A 110 10.38 -0.96 -3.75
N ASP A 111 11.03 -0.68 -4.87
CA ASP A 111 12.16 0.24 -4.98
C ASP A 111 11.86 1.49 -5.84
N HIS A 112 10.62 1.70 -6.30
CA HIS A 112 10.33 2.71 -7.33
C HIS A 112 9.31 3.81 -6.97
N LEU A 113 8.95 3.96 -5.69
CA LEU A 113 8.34 5.23 -5.23
C LEU A 113 9.42 6.29 -4.97
N VAL A 114 10.30 6.51 -5.96
CA VAL A 114 11.22 7.65 -6.03
C VAL A 114 10.73 8.55 -7.16
N PHE A 115 9.47 8.97 -7.11
CA PHE A 115 9.00 10.13 -7.84
C PHE A 115 8.53 11.15 -6.82
N GLY A 116 9.38 12.16 -6.56
CA GLY A 116 8.98 13.43 -5.96
C GLY A 116 9.29 13.65 -4.48
N LEU A 117 10.10 12.82 -3.82
CA LEU A 117 10.62 13.13 -2.47
C LEU A 117 12.09 13.54 -2.56
N THR A 118 12.34 14.72 -3.09
CA THR A 118 13.56 15.53 -2.82
C THR A 118 13.24 16.99 -3.20
N PRO A 119 13.78 17.98 -2.47
CA PRO A 119 13.47 19.40 -2.65
C PRO A 119 13.91 19.96 -4.01
#